data_AF-A0AAW5XKU2-F1
#
_entry.id   AF-A0AAW5XKU2-F1
#
_cell.length_a   1.000
_cell.length_b   1.000
_cell.length_c   1.000
_cell.angle_alpha   90.00
_cell.angle_beta   90.00
_cell.angle_gamma   90.00
#
_symmetry.space_group_name_H-M   'P 1'
#
loop_
_entity.id
_entity.type
_entity.pdbx_description
1 polymer ?
#
loop_
_entity_poly.entity_id
_entity_poly.type
_entity_poly.pdbx_seq_one_letter_code
_entity_poly.pdbx_strand_id
1 'polypeptide(L)'
;MRTWRVGTFSMGLSIIALGCFLLFSVIKGTQALDSLTAWWPVLLIILGVEILLYLLFSKKEQSFIKYDIFSIFFIGVLGSVGIAFYCLLSTGLLDEVRYSMHTTRQTSNIPGGQLDIPESIKKIVVDAGHHPLTIEGNDTNQIHLLGTYEMTTKANEKLNLKQEDFLSVQTTGETMYVTLKSLPVQHTLWNSAPQVKPTLVLPKNKNVEIRASNNELSLYPGQLQNNWFVQESSRVSVHLAKESDVSLTAVTNQKETQGSTPWEQVEDVTKKEENTSEENPELNEQEHWYKNSIKTGNGTYKLNIEKAYNLNMSVIEK
;
A
#
# COMPACT_ATOMS: atom_id res chain seq x y z
N MET A 1 -49.70 52.79 -11.54
CA MET A 1 -49.01 52.64 -10.24
C MET A 1 -48.09 51.44 -10.34
N ARG A 2 -46.77 51.61 -10.27
CA ARG A 2 -45.77 50.55 -10.50
C ARG A 2 -45.40 49.93 -9.15
N THR A 3 -45.89 48.73 -8.89
CA THR A 3 -45.58 47.98 -7.67
C THR A 3 -44.19 47.38 -7.80
N TRP A 4 -43.21 47.96 -7.12
CA TRP A 4 -41.89 47.37 -7.00
C TRP A 4 -41.99 46.12 -6.11
N ARG A 5 -41.60 44.96 -6.63
CA ARG A 5 -41.51 43.73 -5.85
C ARG A 5 -40.14 43.68 -5.19
N VAL A 6 -40.14 43.64 -3.87
CA VAL A 6 -38.92 43.46 -3.06
C VAL A 6 -38.40 42.05 -3.30
N GLY A 7 -37.11 41.91 -3.61
CA GLY A 7 -36.48 40.61 -3.87
C GLY A 7 -36.20 40.31 -5.34
N THR A 8 -36.78 41.02 -6.31
CA THR A 8 -36.39 40.87 -7.73
C THR A 8 -34.97 41.41 -7.99
N PHE A 9 -34.57 42.47 -7.28
CA PHE A 9 -33.23 43.05 -7.39
C PHE A 9 -32.19 42.18 -6.66
N SER A 10 -32.44 41.80 -5.40
CA SER A 10 -31.60 40.85 -4.65
C SER A 10 -31.42 39.53 -5.40
N MET A 11 -32.47 38.97 -5.99
CA MET A 11 -32.39 37.73 -6.76
C MET A 11 -31.51 37.89 -8.02
N GLY A 12 -31.71 38.96 -8.80
CA GLY A 12 -30.87 39.24 -9.97
C GLY A 12 -29.40 39.43 -9.59
N LEU A 13 -29.15 40.16 -8.51
CA LEU A 13 -27.80 40.39 -8.00
C LEU A 13 -27.15 39.10 -7.49
N SER A 14 -27.93 38.20 -6.88
CA SER A 14 -27.43 36.91 -6.38
C SER A 14 -27.01 35.99 -7.52
N ILE A 15 -27.77 35.98 -8.64
CA ILE A 15 -27.43 35.23 -9.84
C ILE A 15 -26.20 35.82 -10.53
N ILE A 16 -26.09 37.16 -10.61
CA ILE A 16 -24.91 37.83 -11.16
C ILE A 16 -23.67 37.56 -10.30
N ALA A 17 -23.79 37.68 -8.98
CA ALA A 17 -22.71 37.38 -8.05
C ALA A 17 -22.26 35.93 -8.18
N LEU A 18 -23.19 34.97 -8.16
CA LEU A 18 -22.91 33.56 -8.36
C LEU A 18 -22.20 33.31 -9.71
N GLY A 19 -22.68 33.95 -10.79
CA GLY A 19 -22.06 33.86 -12.12
C GLY A 19 -20.62 34.40 -12.16
N CYS A 20 -20.37 35.56 -11.54
CA CYS A 20 -19.02 36.12 -11.41
C CYS A 20 -18.10 35.24 -10.57
N PHE A 21 -18.60 34.62 -9.49
CA PHE A 21 -17.83 33.70 -8.66
C PHE A 21 -17.46 32.41 -9.41
N LEU A 22 -18.38 31.83 -10.18
CA LEU A 22 -18.10 30.66 -11.01
C LEU A 22 -17.04 30.97 -12.07
N LEU A 23 -17.12 32.14 -12.72
CA LEU A 23 -16.09 32.58 -13.66
C LEU A 23 -14.72 32.76 -12.98
N PHE A 24 -14.68 33.32 -11.78
CA PHE A 24 -13.43 33.49 -11.03
C PHE A 24 -12.83 32.15 -10.57
N SER A 25 -13.69 31.18 -10.22
CA SER A 25 -13.29 29.82 -9.84
C SER A 25 -12.60 29.08 -10.99
N VAL A 26 -13.13 29.22 -12.21
CA VAL A 26 -12.53 28.63 -13.41
C VAL A 26 -11.15 29.23 -13.72
N ILE A 27 -10.94 30.52 -13.46
CA ILE A 27 -9.68 31.22 -13.78
C ILE A 27 -8.56 30.90 -12.76
N LYS A 28 -8.90 30.70 -11.47
CA LYS A 28 -7.90 30.50 -10.41
C LYS A 28 -7.66 29.04 -9.98
N GLY A 29 -8.41 28.08 -10.51
CA GLY A 29 -8.25 26.67 -10.15
C GLY A 29 -8.60 26.37 -8.67
N THR A 30 -8.19 25.19 -8.20
CA THR A 30 -8.66 24.47 -6.99
C THR A 30 -8.63 25.24 -5.65
N GLN A 31 -7.95 26.39 -5.56
CA GLN A 31 -7.95 27.31 -4.42
C GLN A 31 -9.24 28.13 -4.26
N ALA A 32 -10.04 28.25 -5.31
CA ALA A 32 -11.30 28.99 -5.25
C ALA A 32 -12.39 28.28 -4.44
N LEU A 33 -12.26 26.96 -4.22
CA LEU A 33 -13.22 26.19 -3.41
C LEU A 33 -13.21 26.61 -1.93
N ASP A 34 -12.06 27.01 -1.39
CA ASP A 34 -11.96 27.53 -0.02
C ASP A 34 -12.58 28.94 0.09
N SER A 35 -12.50 29.71 -0.99
CA SER A 35 -13.13 31.04 -1.09
C SER A 35 -14.64 30.96 -1.36
N LEU A 36 -15.11 29.85 -1.94
CA LEU A 36 -16.52 29.56 -2.21
C LEU A 36 -17.35 29.35 -0.93
N THR A 37 -16.72 29.27 0.23
CA THR A 37 -17.44 29.15 1.50
C THR A 37 -17.78 30.51 2.12
N ALA A 38 -17.17 31.61 1.65
CA ALA A 38 -17.31 32.93 2.28
C ALA A 38 -18.32 33.88 1.60
N TRP A 39 -18.88 33.52 0.44
CA TRP A 39 -19.74 34.43 -0.35
C TRP A 39 -21.24 34.36 0.02
N TRP A 40 -21.71 33.25 0.57
CA TRP A 40 -23.14 33.08 0.92
C TRP A 40 -23.63 33.99 2.07
N PRO A 41 -22.83 34.33 3.11
CA PRO A 41 -23.26 35.29 4.13
C PRO A 41 -23.41 36.70 3.55
N VAL A 42 -22.62 37.05 2.53
CA VAL A 42 -22.70 38.35 1.85
C VAL A 42 -24.04 38.49 1.12
N LEU A 43 -24.57 37.43 0.51
CA LEU A 43 -25.91 37.45 -0.08
C LEU A 43 -27.03 37.65 0.95
N LEU A 44 -26.91 37.01 2.12
CA LEU A 44 -27.87 37.21 3.22
C LEU A 44 -27.82 38.65 3.76
N ILE A 45 -26.63 39.25 3.85
CA ILE A 45 -26.46 40.65 4.25
C ILE A 45 -27.11 41.59 3.22
N ILE A 46 -26.86 41.39 1.92
CA ILE A 46 -27.43 42.25 0.87
C ILE A 46 -28.96 42.15 0.84
N LEU A 47 -29.53 40.95 0.99
CA LEU A 47 -30.98 40.78 1.13
C LEU A 47 -31.51 41.53 2.36
N GLY A 48 -30.86 41.37 3.52
CA GLY A 48 -31.25 42.07 4.74
C GLY A 48 -31.22 43.59 4.58
N VAL A 49 -30.21 44.12 3.89
CA VAL A 49 -30.09 45.55 3.57
C VAL A 49 -31.20 46.01 2.61
N GLU A 50 -31.55 45.22 1.59
CA GLU A 50 -32.65 45.54 0.67
C GLU A 50 -34.00 45.61 1.40
N ILE A 51 -34.25 44.67 2.33
CA ILE A 51 -35.45 44.68 3.18
C ILE A 51 -35.47 45.93 4.06
N LEU A 52 -34.35 46.30 4.66
CA LEU A 52 -34.24 47.49 5.52
C LEU A 52 -34.47 48.78 4.72
N LEU A 53 -33.87 48.90 3.53
CA LEU A 53 -34.03 50.06 2.65
C LEU A 53 -35.47 50.19 2.16
N TYR A 54 -36.11 49.07 1.78
CA TYR A 54 -37.49 49.10 1.34
C TYR A 54 -38.45 49.54 2.46
N LEU A 55 -38.20 49.10 3.69
CA LEU A 55 -38.97 49.52 4.87
C LEU A 55 -38.76 51.02 5.18
N LEU A 56 -37.52 51.52 5.08
CA LEU A 56 -37.17 52.92 5.36
C LEU A 56 -37.70 53.90 4.30
N PHE A 57 -37.72 53.49 3.02
CA PHE A 57 -38.23 54.33 1.92
C PHE A 57 -39.75 54.21 1.72
N SER A 58 -40.41 53.14 2.21
CA SER A 58 -41.87 52.98 2.15
C SER A 58 -42.60 53.69 3.29
N LYS A 59 -42.44 55.01 3.37
CA LYS A 59 -43.16 55.88 4.32
C LYS A 59 -44.58 56.27 3.88
N LYS A 60 -45.35 55.37 3.25
CA LYS A 60 -46.77 55.64 2.93
C LYS A 60 -47.68 54.50 3.38
N GLU A 61 -48.69 54.91 4.12
CA GLU A 61 -49.70 54.14 4.84
C GLU A 61 -50.23 52.95 4.03
N GLN A 62 -50.19 51.76 4.65
CA GLN A 62 -50.80 50.51 4.18
C GLN A 62 -50.34 50.00 2.81
N SER A 63 -49.04 49.82 2.62
CA SER A 63 -48.56 48.92 1.58
C SER A 63 -48.41 47.52 2.16
N PHE A 64 -49.39 46.64 1.91
CA PHE A 64 -49.25 45.19 2.12
C PHE A 64 -47.94 44.74 1.49
N ILE A 65 -46.99 44.29 2.31
CA ILE A 65 -45.70 43.79 1.85
C ILE A 65 -45.98 42.49 1.11
N LYS A 66 -46.04 42.53 -0.22
CA LYS A 66 -46.02 41.33 -1.05
C LYS A 66 -44.59 40.83 -1.09
N TYR A 67 -44.23 40.03 -0.10
CA TYR A 67 -43.02 39.24 -0.13
C TYR A 67 -43.07 38.30 -1.34
N ASP A 68 -41.98 38.24 -2.09
CA ASP A 68 -41.82 37.14 -3.03
C ASP A 68 -41.38 35.92 -2.22
N ILE A 69 -42.36 35.10 -1.82
CA ILE A 69 -42.14 33.85 -1.07
C ILE A 69 -41.14 32.96 -1.82
N PHE A 70 -41.10 33.01 -3.15
CA PHE A 70 -40.10 32.30 -3.95
C PHE A 70 -38.69 32.83 -3.70
N SER A 71 -38.49 34.15 -3.56
CA SER A 71 -37.17 34.74 -3.29
C SER A 71 -36.65 34.31 -1.91
N ILE A 72 -37.48 34.34 -0.87
CA ILE A 72 -37.12 33.88 0.47
C ILE A 72 -36.82 32.37 0.46
N PHE A 73 -37.63 31.59 -0.24
CA PHE A 73 -37.41 30.15 -0.40
C PHE A 73 -36.08 29.84 -1.09
N PHE A 74 -35.77 30.51 -2.21
CA PHE A 74 -34.51 30.32 -2.93
C PHE A 74 -33.29 30.67 -2.07
N ILE A 75 -33.37 31.76 -1.30
CA ILE A 75 -32.26 32.17 -0.44
C ILE A 75 -32.10 31.20 0.75
N GLY A 76 -33.21 30.71 1.32
CA GLY A 76 -33.19 29.66 2.34
C GLY A 76 -32.58 28.35 1.83
N VAL A 77 -32.91 27.94 0.60
CA VAL A 77 -32.32 26.75 -0.04
C VAL A 77 -30.83 26.97 -0.32
N LEU A 78 -30.44 28.13 -0.87
CA LEU A 78 -29.03 28.45 -1.13
C LEU A 78 -28.20 28.51 0.16
N GLY A 79 -28.74 29.11 1.23
CA GLY A 79 -28.12 29.12 2.55
C GLY A 79 -28.00 27.72 3.15
N SER A 80 -29.03 26.89 3.02
CA SER A 80 -29.00 25.49 3.51
C SER A 80 -27.98 24.64 2.77
N VAL A 81 -27.88 24.80 1.44
CA VAL A 81 -26.84 24.14 0.63
C VAL A 81 -25.45 24.64 1.02
N GLY A 82 -25.29 25.94 1.27
CA GLY A 82 -24.03 26.53 1.75
C GLY A 82 -23.59 25.98 3.10
N ILE A 83 -24.51 25.86 4.06
CA ILE A 83 -24.25 25.26 5.38
C ILE A 83 -23.95 23.77 5.26
N ALA A 84 -24.73 23.02 4.45
CA ALA A 84 -24.49 21.62 4.21
C ALA A 84 -23.11 21.39 3.57
N PHE A 85 -22.74 22.23 2.60
CA PHE A 85 -21.42 22.21 1.99
C PHE A 85 -20.34 22.57 3.01
N TYR A 86 -20.52 23.59 3.86
CA TYR A 86 -19.57 23.91 4.94
C TYR A 86 -19.37 22.76 5.92
N CYS A 87 -20.46 22.07 6.30
CA CYS A 87 -20.35 20.84 7.10
C CYS A 87 -19.54 19.76 6.37
N LEU A 88 -19.77 19.54 5.08
CA LEU A 88 -19.00 18.59 4.26
C LEU A 88 -17.53 19.01 4.09
N LEU A 89 -17.24 20.31 4.05
CA LEU A 89 -15.87 20.83 4.05
C LEU A 89 -15.20 20.59 5.41
N SER A 90 -15.90 20.83 6.52
CA SER A 90 -15.39 20.67 7.87
C SER A 90 -15.10 19.21 8.25
N THR A 91 -15.71 18.23 7.58
CA THR A 91 -15.41 16.80 7.81
C THR A 91 -14.12 16.34 7.12
N GLY A 92 -13.46 17.19 6.34
CA GLY A 92 -12.22 16.85 5.62
C GLY A 92 -12.43 16.05 4.34
N LEU A 93 -13.69 15.83 3.91
CA LEU A 93 -13.99 15.12 2.65
C LEU A 93 -13.41 15.83 1.42
N LEU A 94 -13.38 17.17 1.43
CA LEU A 94 -12.76 17.93 0.34
C LEU A 94 -11.26 17.71 0.27
N ASP A 95 -10.58 17.57 1.41
CA ASP A 95 -9.14 17.30 1.44
C ASP A 95 -8.84 15.92 0.88
N GLU A 96 -9.69 14.93 1.13
CA GLU A 96 -9.56 13.60 0.53
C GLU A 96 -9.84 13.61 -1.00
N VAL A 97 -10.82 14.39 -1.47
CA VAL A 97 -11.08 14.57 -2.92
C VAL A 97 -9.94 15.32 -3.61
N ARG A 98 -9.39 16.34 -2.96
CA ARG A 98 -8.20 17.06 -3.45
C ARG A 98 -6.98 16.16 -3.45
N TYR A 99 -6.82 15.33 -2.43
CA TYR A 99 -5.78 14.33 -2.36
C TYR A 99 -5.89 13.35 -3.53
N SER A 100 -7.07 12.81 -3.82
CA SER A 100 -7.26 11.87 -4.94
C SER A 100 -7.05 12.49 -6.33
N MET A 101 -7.31 13.79 -6.50
CA MET A 101 -7.01 14.48 -7.77
C MET A 101 -5.53 14.82 -7.96
N HIS A 102 -4.80 15.03 -6.86
CA HIS A 102 -3.39 15.39 -6.88
C HIS A 102 -2.46 14.23 -6.54
N THR A 103 -2.96 13.00 -6.43
CA THR A 103 -2.12 11.84 -6.25
C THR A 103 -1.69 11.27 -7.59
N THR A 104 -0.41 10.90 -7.68
CA THR A 104 0.10 10.13 -8.80
C THR A 104 0.83 8.91 -8.28
N ARG A 105 0.73 7.83 -9.03
CA ARG A 105 1.42 6.59 -8.71
C ARG A 105 2.84 6.73 -9.22
N GLN A 106 3.79 6.84 -8.30
CA GLN A 106 5.20 6.96 -8.64
C GLN A 106 5.87 5.61 -8.41
N THR A 107 6.49 5.10 -9.46
CA THR A 107 7.44 3.99 -9.36
C THR A 107 8.83 4.58 -9.19
N SER A 108 9.56 4.12 -8.19
CA SER A 108 10.93 4.55 -7.93
C SER A 108 11.78 3.35 -7.55
N ASN A 109 13.08 3.48 -7.79
CA ASN A 109 14.03 2.45 -7.40
C ASN A 109 14.24 2.50 -5.89
N ILE A 110 14.39 1.33 -5.27
CA ILE A 110 14.83 1.26 -3.88
C ILE A 110 16.21 1.93 -3.81
N PRO A 111 16.43 2.89 -2.90
CA PRO A 111 17.74 3.52 -2.72
C PRO A 111 18.78 2.44 -2.45
N GLY A 112 19.67 2.25 -3.41
CA GLY A 112 20.69 1.21 -3.35
C GLY A 112 21.75 1.54 -2.30
N GLY A 113 22.26 0.50 -1.67
CA GLY A 113 23.44 0.57 -0.82
C GLY A 113 24.04 -0.81 -0.63
N GLN A 114 25.38 -0.86 -0.60
CA GLN A 114 26.12 -2.08 -0.35
C GLN A 114 26.42 -2.12 1.14
N LEU A 115 26.10 -3.24 1.78
CA LEU A 115 26.48 -3.47 3.16
C LEU A 115 27.59 -4.50 3.20
N ASP A 116 28.79 -4.04 3.57
CA ASP A 116 29.93 -4.91 3.80
C ASP A 116 29.67 -5.82 4.99
N ILE A 117 29.96 -7.11 4.82
CA ILE A 117 29.80 -8.09 5.88
C ILE A 117 31.16 -8.25 6.56
N PRO A 118 31.28 -7.90 7.85
CA PRO A 118 32.52 -8.11 8.58
C PRO A 118 32.94 -9.58 8.54
N GLU A 119 34.25 -9.86 8.46
CA GLU A 119 34.75 -11.23 8.38
C GLU A 119 34.35 -12.09 9.59
N SER A 120 34.10 -11.46 10.75
CA SER A 120 33.63 -12.11 11.99
C SER A 120 32.25 -12.77 11.88
N ILE A 121 31.46 -12.41 10.86
CA ILE A 121 30.11 -12.95 10.68
C ILE A 121 30.16 -14.29 9.97
N LYS A 122 29.58 -15.31 10.61
CA LYS A 122 29.46 -16.66 10.06
C LYS A 122 28.05 -16.99 9.59
N LYS A 123 27.04 -16.33 10.18
CA LYS A 123 25.62 -16.57 9.93
C LYS A 123 24.88 -15.27 9.63
N ILE A 124 24.01 -15.32 8.63
CA ILE A 124 23.09 -14.23 8.28
C ILE A 124 21.67 -14.74 8.49
N VAL A 125 20.87 -14.01 9.24
CA VAL A 125 19.44 -14.28 9.43
C VAL A 125 18.67 -13.18 8.70
N VAL A 126 17.87 -13.56 7.72
CA VAL A 126 17.04 -12.67 6.92
C VAL A 126 15.58 -12.85 7.34
N ASP A 127 14.94 -11.77 7.73
CA ASP A 127 13.50 -11.70 7.93
C ASP A 127 12.86 -11.02 6.71
N ALA A 128 12.07 -11.78 5.97
CA ALA A 128 11.52 -11.38 4.67
C ALA A 128 10.37 -10.36 4.77
N GLY A 129 9.83 -10.12 5.97
CA GLY A 129 8.69 -9.24 6.17
C GLY A 129 7.44 -9.70 5.39
N HIS A 130 6.62 -8.73 4.97
CA HIS A 130 5.27 -8.99 4.41
C HIS A 130 5.15 -8.77 2.89
N HIS A 131 6.26 -8.64 2.16
CA HIS A 131 6.26 -8.42 0.70
C HIS A 131 7.01 -9.51 -0.05
N PRO A 132 6.54 -9.97 -1.22
CA PRO A 132 7.23 -11.01 -1.98
C PRO A 132 8.72 -10.68 -2.17
N LEU A 133 9.60 -11.59 -1.78
CA LEU A 133 11.04 -11.34 -1.75
C LEU A 133 11.76 -12.25 -2.74
N THR A 134 12.60 -11.64 -3.58
CA THR A 134 13.56 -12.36 -4.42
C THR A 134 14.92 -12.40 -3.72
N ILE A 135 15.54 -13.56 -3.63
CA ILE A 135 16.86 -13.75 -3.03
C ILE A 135 17.80 -14.29 -4.09
N GLU A 136 18.93 -13.60 -4.28
CA GLU A 136 19.97 -14.00 -5.23
C GLU A 136 21.29 -14.26 -4.51
N GLY A 137 21.94 -15.37 -4.84
CA GLY A 137 23.30 -15.66 -4.38
C GLY A 137 24.34 -14.94 -5.22
N ASN A 138 25.30 -14.27 -4.57
CA ASN A 138 26.48 -13.66 -5.19
C ASN A 138 27.80 -14.14 -4.54
N ASP A 139 28.90 -14.00 -5.26
CA ASP A 139 30.24 -14.41 -4.82
C ASP A 139 30.94 -13.34 -3.97
N THR A 140 30.37 -12.13 -3.90
CA THR A 140 30.87 -11.02 -3.07
C THR A 140 30.41 -11.16 -1.62
N ASN A 141 31.28 -10.82 -0.66
CA ASN A 141 30.94 -10.80 0.77
C ASN A 141 30.20 -9.52 1.18
N GLN A 142 29.16 -9.16 0.42
CA GLN A 142 28.37 -7.95 0.57
C GLN A 142 26.89 -8.29 0.42
N ILE A 143 26.04 -7.53 1.11
CA ILE A 143 24.59 -7.58 0.93
C ILE A 143 24.18 -6.40 0.05
N HIS A 144 23.39 -6.67 -0.98
CA HIS A 144 22.79 -5.63 -1.82
C HIS A 144 21.27 -5.72 -1.76
N LEU A 145 20.62 -4.59 -1.52
CA LEU A 145 19.18 -4.46 -1.68
C LEU A 145 18.90 -3.72 -2.99
N LEU A 146 18.20 -4.40 -3.91
CA LEU A 146 17.83 -3.91 -5.22
C LEU A 146 16.31 -4.01 -5.41
N GLY A 147 15.79 -3.35 -6.43
CA GLY A 147 14.40 -3.46 -6.83
C GLY A 147 13.68 -2.12 -6.89
N THR A 148 12.36 -2.19 -6.94
CA THR A 148 11.48 -1.03 -7.13
C THR A 148 10.40 -1.02 -6.09
N TYR A 149 9.99 0.17 -5.68
CA TYR A 149 8.76 0.38 -4.93
C TYR A 149 7.82 1.29 -5.69
N GLU A 150 6.54 1.12 -5.41
CA GLU A 150 5.47 1.89 -6.01
C GLU A 150 4.59 2.42 -4.90
N MET A 151 4.48 3.75 -4.86
CA MET A 151 3.68 4.44 -3.85
C MET A 151 2.90 5.58 -4.49
N THR A 152 1.69 5.76 -4.00
CA THR A 152 0.85 6.90 -4.33
C THR A 152 1.31 8.08 -3.51
N THR A 153 1.69 9.16 -4.19
CA THR A 153 2.18 10.40 -3.56
C THR A 153 1.50 11.61 -4.16
N LYS A 154 1.53 12.73 -3.43
CA LYS A 154 1.11 14.02 -3.99
C LYS A 154 2.02 14.38 -5.18
N ALA A 155 1.46 14.88 -6.26
CA ALA A 155 2.11 15.07 -7.56
C ALA A 155 3.41 15.92 -7.54
N ASN A 156 3.62 16.73 -6.49
CA ASN A 156 4.83 17.54 -6.30
C ASN A 156 5.72 17.10 -5.13
N GLU A 157 5.38 16.01 -4.45
CA GLU A 157 6.14 15.51 -3.31
C GLU A 157 7.15 14.46 -3.81
N LYS A 158 8.44 14.81 -3.78
CA LYS A 158 9.51 13.84 -3.96
C LYS A 158 9.76 13.14 -2.63
N LEU A 159 9.42 11.87 -2.56
CA LEU A 159 9.80 11.02 -1.44
C LEU A 159 11.32 10.88 -1.39
N ASN A 160 11.91 11.27 -0.26
CA ASN A 160 13.33 11.04 0.00
C ASN A 160 13.48 9.84 0.95
N LEU A 161 13.03 8.67 0.48
CA LEU A 161 13.24 7.42 1.22
C LEU A 161 14.72 7.03 1.13
N LYS A 162 15.22 6.40 2.18
CA LYS A 162 16.59 5.91 2.30
C LYS A 162 16.60 4.40 2.49
N GLN A 163 17.76 3.77 2.34
CA GLN A 163 17.92 2.33 2.56
C GLN A 163 17.45 1.88 3.96
N GLU A 164 17.65 2.70 4.99
CA GLU A 164 17.24 2.43 6.38
C GLU A 164 15.72 2.31 6.58
N ASP A 165 14.93 2.86 5.65
CA ASP A 165 13.47 2.75 5.64
C ASP A 165 13.00 1.38 5.14
N PHE A 166 13.82 0.70 4.34
CA PHE A 166 13.53 -0.63 3.77
C PHE A 166 14.25 -1.76 4.50
N LEU A 167 15.43 -1.49 5.07
CA LEU A 167 16.30 -2.50 5.65
C LEU A 167 16.78 -2.07 7.04
N SER A 168 16.58 -2.94 8.03
CA SER A 168 17.25 -2.83 9.32
C SER A 168 18.30 -3.92 9.44
N VAL A 169 19.53 -3.53 9.78
CA VAL A 169 20.61 -4.48 10.04
C VAL A 169 21.11 -4.32 11.45
N GLN A 170 21.17 -5.45 12.17
CA GLN A 170 21.71 -5.52 13.53
C GLN A 170 22.70 -6.68 13.60
N THR A 171 23.82 -6.46 14.27
CA THR A 171 24.85 -7.50 14.44
C THR A 171 24.97 -7.86 15.90
N THR A 172 24.84 -9.15 16.20
CA THR A 172 24.98 -9.69 17.55
C THR A 172 25.97 -10.85 17.51
N GLY A 173 27.20 -10.60 18.00
CA GLY A 173 28.28 -11.58 17.97
C GLY A 173 28.66 -11.98 16.54
N GLU A 174 28.57 -13.29 16.23
CA GLU A 174 28.90 -13.84 14.90
C GLU A 174 27.70 -13.92 13.94
N THR A 175 26.54 -13.38 14.35
CA THR A 175 25.29 -13.41 13.56
C THR A 175 24.85 -12.00 13.18
N MET A 176 24.58 -11.81 11.89
CA MET A 176 23.98 -10.59 11.34
C MET A 176 22.50 -10.82 11.07
N TYR A 177 21.65 -9.98 11.63
CA TYR A 177 20.20 -9.97 11.42
C TYR A 177 19.85 -8.87 10.42
N VAL A 178 19.15 -9.27 9.37
CA VAL A 178 18.72 -8.40 8.27
C VAL A 178 17.20 -8.48 8.19
N THR A 179 16.51 -7.41 8.54
CA THR A 179 15.05 -7.35 8.56
C THR A 179 14.55 -6.42 7.49
N LEU A 180 13.71 -6.93 6.58
CA LEU A 180 12.99 -6.10 5.62
C LEU A 180 11.80 -5.42 6.30
N LYS A 181 11.76 -4.10 6.22
CA LYS A 181 10.66 -3.28 6.76
C LYS A 181 9.57 -3.10 5.72
N SER A 182 8.33 -3.08 6.19
CA SER A 182 7.21 -2.59 5.39
C SER A 182 7.21 -1.05 5.37
N LEU A 183 6.92 -0.48 4.21
CA LEU A 183 6.72 0.97 4.10
C LEU A 183 5.48 1.42 4.89
N PRO A 184 5.48 2.63 5.48
CA PRO A 184 4.33 3.13 6.21
C PRO A 184 3.12 3.25 5.28
N VAL A 185 1.98 2.72 5.74
CA VAL A 185 0.71 2.81 5.01
C VAL A 185 -0.04 4.05 5.50
N GLN A 186 -0.35 4.96 4.58
CA GLN A 186 -1.31 6.03 4.86
C GLN A 186 -2.73 5.48 4.65
N HIS A 187 -3.50 5.39 5.74
CA HIS A 187 -4.91 5.02 5.70
C HIS A 187 -5.74 6.20 5.19
N THR A 188 -5.98 6.27 3.88
CA THR A 188 -6.93 7.20 3.27
C THR A 188 -7.94 6.43 2.41
N LEU A 189 -9.10 7.02 2.12
CA LEU A 189 -10.23 6.33 1.48
C LEU A 189 -9.91 5.79 0.07
N TRP A 190 -8.94 6.39 -0.62
CA TRP A 190 -8.55 6.01 -1.99
C TRP A 190 -7.09 5.58 -2.13
N ASN A 191 -6.37 5.34 -1.04
CA ASN A 191 -4.96 4.96 -1.12
C ASN A 191 -4.77 3.45 -1.31
N SER A 192 -3.88 3.08 -2.22
CA SER A 192 -3.42 1.70 -2.36
C SER A 192 -2.23 1.46 -1.42
N ALA A 193 -2.15 0.27 -0.83
CA ALA A 193 -0.97 -0.13 -0.07
C ALA A 193 0.27 -0.05 -0.98
N PRO A 194 1.41 0.48 -0.49
CA PRO A 194 2.65 0.50 -1.25
C PRO A 194 3.00 -0.90 -1.74
N GLN A 195 3.39 -1.02 -3.00
CA GLN A 195 3.85 -2.27 -3.58
C GLN A 195 5.37 -2.23 -3.65
N VAL A 196 6.04 -3.20 -3.01
CA VAL A 196 7.50 -3.28 -3.00
C VAL A 196 7.90 -4.61 -3.63
N LYS A 197 8.85 -4.56 -4.57
CA LYS A 197 9.46 -5.73 -5.20
C LYS A 197 10.96 -5.76 -4.88
N PRO A 198 11.34 -6.15 -3.65
CA PRO A 198 12.73 -6.20 -3.24
C PRO A 198 13.44 -7.43 -3.81
N THR A 199 14.70 -7.24 -4.17
CA THR A 199 15.66 -8.29 -4.49
C THR A 199 16.84 -8.16 -3.53
N LEU A 200 17.05 -9.17 -2.70
CA LEU A 200 18.13 -9.22 -1.74
C LEU A 200 19.25 -10.12 -2.28
N VAL A 201 20.41 -9.53 -2.52
CA VAL A 201 21.60 -10.25 -2.95
C VAL A 201 22.42 -10.60 -1.73
N LEU A 202 22.70 -11.89 -1.54
CA LEU A 202 23.39 -12.45 -0.38
C LEU A 202 24.65 -13.21 -0.80
N PRO A 203 25.68 -13.25 0.06
CA PRO A 203 26.89 -14.03 -0.21
C PRO A 203 26.61 -15.54 -0.19
N LYS A 204 27.08 -16.27 -1.21
CA LYS A 204 26.97 -17.73 -1.29
C LYS A 204 27.88 -18.47 -0.28
N ASN A 205 28.92 -17.80 0.24
CA ASN A 205 29.93 -18.39 1.13
C ASN A 205 29.57 -18.31 2.63
N LYS A 206 28.47 -17.66 3.00
CA LYS A 206 27.98 -17.58 4.39
C LYS A 206 26.75 -18.46 4.60
N ASN A 207 26.56 -18.90 5.84
CA ASN A 207 25.36 -19.63 6.23
C ASN A 207 24.19 -18.64 6.31
N VAL A 208 23.09 -18.93 5.65
CA VAL A 208 21.93 -18.04 5.55
C VAL A 208 20.68 -18.74 6.08
N GLU A 209 19.98 -18.10 7.01
CA GLU A 209 18.66 -18.50 7.50
C GLU A 209 17.63 -17.46 7.06
N ILE A 210 16.62 -17.86 6.30
CA ILE A 210 15.56 -17.01 5.77
C ILE A 210 14.27 -17.36 6.50
N ARG A 211 13.72 -16.39 7.20
CA ARG A 211 12.41 -16.45 7.86
C ARG A 211 11.42 -15.75 6.95
N ALA A 212 10.60 -16.55 6.29
CA ALA A 212 9.70 -16.06 5.27
C ALA A 212 8.38 -15.53 5.84
N SER A 213 8.01 -15.88 7.07
CA SER A 213 6.81 -15.36 7.76
C SER A 213 5.53 -15.47 6.92
N ASN A 214 5.32 -16.63 6.31
CA ASN A 214 4.22 -17.00 5.39
C ASN A 214 4.14 -16.17 4.11
N ASN A 215 5.28 -15.64 3.65
CA ASN A 215 5.35 -14.81 2.45
C ASN A 215 5.88 -15.59 1.23
N GLU A 216 5.67 -15.05 0.03
CA GLU A 216 6.16 -15.64 -1.22
C GLU A 216 7.65 -15.35 -1.40
N LEU A 217 8.43 -16.39 -1.70
CA LEU A 217 9.87 -16.31 -1.92
C LEU A 217 10.26 -16.84 -3.29
N SER A 218 11.15 -16.12 -3.98
CA SER A 218 11.84 -16.60 -5.17
C SER A 218 13.33 -16.71 -4.88
N LEU A 219 13.88 -17.92 -4.95
CA LEU A 219 15.26 -18.23 -4.58
C LEU A 219 16.09 -18.57 -5.82
N TYR A 220 17.14 -17.78 -6.02
CA TYR A 220 18.18 -17.98 -7.03
C TYR A 220 19.53 -18.19 -6.34
N PRO A 221 19.74 -19.35 -5.68
CA PRO A 221 20.93 -19.59 -4.87
C PRO A 221 22.25 -19.63 -5.67
N GLY A 222 22.19 -19.91 -6.98
CA GLY A 222 23.39 -20.08 -7.81
C GLY A 222 24.24 -21.27 -7.36
N GLN A 223 25.56 -21.15 -7.45
CA GLN A 223 26.52 -22.14 -6.94
C GLN A 223 26.80 -21.89 -5.45
N LEU A 224 25.99 -22.48 -4.57
CA LEU A 224 26.16 -22.34 -3.13
C LEU A 224 27.55 -22.82 -2.70
N GLN A 225 28.14 -22.12 -1.73
CA GLN A 225 29.40 -22.48 -1.07
C GLN A 225 29.20 -22.72 0.43
N ASN A 226 27.96 -22.60 0.91
CA ASN A 226 27.56 -22.82 2.29
C ASN A 226 26.06 -23.17 2.35
N ASN A 227 25.58 -23.53 3.54
CA ASN A 227 24.23 -24.02 3.74
C ASN A 227 23.24 -22.87 3.86
N TRP A 228 22.09 -23.02 3.18
CA TRP A 228 20.98 -22.09 3.22
C TRP A 228 19.74 -22.79 3.77
N PHE A 229 18.99 -22.07 4.58
CA PHE A 229 17.83 -22.60 5.29
C PHE A 229 16.68 -21.61 5.19
N VAL A 230 15.49 -22.10 4.88
CA VAL A 230 14.28 -21.29 4.65
C VAL A 230 13.18 -21.85 5.54
N GLN A 231 12.49 -21.00 6.28
CA GLN A 231 11.40 -21.39 7.18
C GLN A 231 10.12 -20.62 6.90
N GLU A 232 8.99 -21.32 7.04
CA GLU A 232 7.64 -20.76 7.15
C GLU A 232 7.28 -19.87 5.96
N SER A 233 7.16 -20.44 4.76
CA SER A 233 6.84 -19.70 3.54
C SER A 233 5.51 -20.16 2.94
N SER A 234 4.72 -19.23 2.39
CA SER A 234 3.49 -19.58 1.68
C SER A 234 3.78 -20.22 0.33
N ARG A 235 4.67 -19.63 -0.45
CA ARG A 235 5.10 -20.18 -1.74
C ARG A 235 6.59 -19.94 -1.91
N VAL A 236 7.34 -21.01 -2.17
CA VAL A 236 8.76 -20.92 -2.52
C VAL A 236 8.94 -21.36 -3.96
N SER A 237 9.55 -20.51 -4.78
CA SER A 237 10.04 -20.87 -6.11
C SER A 237 11.56 -20.99 -6.05
N VAL A 238 12.11 -22.17 -6.30
CA VAL A 238 13.54 -22.44 -6.28
C VAL A 238 14.05 -22.64 -7.71
N HIS A 239 15.07 -21.88 -8.07
CA HIS A 239 15.72 -21.94 -9.38
C HIS A 239 17.18 -22.40 -9.19
N LEU A 240 17.41 -23.71 -9.29
CA LEU A 240 18.75 -24.30 -9.14
C LEU A 240 19.51 -24.25 -10.48
N ALA A 241 20.79 -23.93 -10.43
CA ALA A 241 21.65 -24.03 -11.61
C ALA A 241 22.00 -25.50 -11.88
N LYS A 242 21.98 -25.94 -13.14
CA LYS A 242 22.29 -27.34 -13.51
C LYS A 242 23.64 -27.85 -12.99
N GLU A 243 24.63 -26.96 -12.90
CA GLU A 243 25.99 -27.27 -12.41
C GLU A 243 26.17 -27.07 -10.89
N SER A 244 25.09 -26.79 -10.14
CA SER A 244 25.21 -26.56 -8.69
C SER A 244 25.46 -27.85 -7.92
N ASP A 245 26.25 -27.77 -6.85
CA ASP A 245 26.53 -28.87 -5.93
C ASP A 245 25.62 -28.78 -4.67
N VAL A 246 24.31 -28.99 -4.85
CA VAL A 246 23.30 -28.73 -3.82
C VAL A 246 22.41 -29.94 -3.56
N SER A 247 22.24 -30.28 -2.28
CA SER A 247 21.20 -31.17 -1.77
C SER A 247 20.02 -30.34 -1.27
N LEU A 248 18.93 -30.31 -2.03
CA LEU A 248 17.70 -29.61 -1.67
C LEU A 248 16.78 -30.57 -0.90
N THR A 249 16.41 -30.19 0.33
CA THR A 249 15.39 -30.90 1.13
C THR A 249 14.28 -29.92 1.43
N ALA A 250 13.03 -30.27 1.15
CA ALA A 250 11.89 -29.41 1.39
C ALA A 250 10.75 -30.16 2.06
N VAL A 251 10.18 -29.58 3.12
CA VAL A 251 8.98 -30.07 3.80
C VAL A 251 7.80 -29.21 3.34
N THR A 252 6.89 -29.82 2.57
CA THR A 252 5.75 -29.15 1.93
C THR A 252 4.46 -29.91 2.17
N ASN A 253 3.31 -29.21 2.14
CA ASN A 253 2.00 -29.85 2.28
C ASN A 253 1.47 -30.48 0.98
N GLN A 254 2.24 -30.42 -0.12
CA GLN A 254 1.89 -31.02 -1.41
C GLN A 254 2.79 -32.21 -1.73
N LYS A 255 2.17 -33.34 -2.09
CA LYS A 255 2.87 -34.58 -2.49
C LYS A 255 3.67 -34.40 -3.78
N GLU A 256 3.10 -33.68 -4.73
CA GLU A 256 3.73 -33.34 -6.02
C GLU A 256 3.77 -31.82 -6.18
N THR A 257 4.93 -31.30 -6.57
CA THR A 257 5.15 -29.87 -6.81
C THR A 257 4.87 -29.51 -8.26
N GLN A 258 4.40 -28.29 -8.51
CA GLN A 258 4.12 -27.77 -9.87
C GLN A 258 5.37 -27.40 -10.69
N GLY A 259 6.51 -28.03 -10.41
CA GLY A 259 7.81 -27.74 -11.02
C GLY A 259 8.11 -28.58 -12.27
N SER A 260 9.10 -28.12 -13.04
CA SER A 260 9.57 -28.81 -14.26
C SER A 260 10.36 -30.09 -13.97
N THR A 261 10.74 -30.31 -12.70
CA THR A 261 11.66 -31.39 -12.31
C THR A 261 11.04 -32.23 -11.19
N PRO A 262 10.92 -33.56 -11.36
CA PRO A 262 10.38 -34.45 -10.33
C PRO A 262 11.36 -34.64 -9.17
N TRP A 263 10.84 -34.92 -7.98
CA TRP A 263 11.64 -35.23 -6.79
C TRP A 263 12.21 -36.66 -6.86
N GLU A 264 13.42 -36.84 -6.32
CA GLU A 264 14.06 -38.17 -6.24
C GLU A 264 13.51 -38.99 -5.08
N GLN A 265 13.20 -38.35 -3.95
CA GLN A 265 12.63 -38.99 -2.77
C GLN A 265 11.49 -38.15 -2.22
N VAL A 266 10.37 -38.81 -1.90
CA VAL A 266 9.18 -38.23 -1.28
C VAL A 266 8.81 -39.10 -0.07
N GLU A 267 8.98 -38.56 1.13
CA GLU A 267 8.64 -39.22 2.40
C GLU A 267 7.42 -38.52 3.02
N ASP A 268 6.37 -39.25 3.39
CA ASP A 268 5.29 -38.70 4.22
C ASP A 268 5.78 -38.55 5.67
N VAL A 269 5.75 -37.33 6.18
CA VAL A 269 6.21 -36.98 7.53
C VAL A 269 5.07 -36.58 8.47
N THR A 270 3.81 -36.77 8.04
CA THR A 270 2.63 -36.50 8.87
C THR A 270 2.67 -37.38 10.11
N LYS A 271 2.75 -36.76 11.30
CA LYS A 271 2.66 -37.50 12.57
C LYS A 271 1.27 -38.14 12.63
N LYS A 272 1.19 -39.46 12.72
CA LYS A 272 -0.02 -40.16 13.17
C LYS A 272 -0.27 -39.79 14.64
N GLU A 273 -0.97 -38.69 14.88
CA GLU A 273 -1.56 -38.47 16.20
C GLU A 273 -2.76 -39.41 16.33
N GLU A 274 -2.59 -40.46 17.15
CA GLU A 274 -3.68 -41.29 17.66
C GLU A 274 -4.53 -40.48 18.65
N ASN A 275 -5.26 -39.47 18.15
CA ASN A 275 -6.32 -38.81 18.92
C ASN A 275 -7.55 -38.69 18.04
N THR A 276 -8.21 -39.83 17.84
CA THR A 276 -9.60 -39.89 17.37
C THR A 276 -10.51 -39.23 18.41
N SER A 277 -10.78 -37.94 18.25
CA SER A 277 -11.97 -37.32 18.83
C SER A 277 -13.11 -37.56 17.85
N GLU A 278 -14.00 -38.51 18.17
CA GLU A 278 -15.13 -38.96 17.35
C GLU A 278 -16.24 -37.91 17.15
N GLU A 279 -16.04 -36.67 17.60
CA GLU A 279 -17.13 -35.68 17.72
C GLU A 279 -17.28 -34.71 16.54
N ASN A 280 -16.34 -34.66 15.58
CA ASN A 280 -16.52 -33.79 14.42
C ASN A 280 -15.66 -34.20 13.19
N PRO A 281 -16.18 -34.99 12.24
CA PRO A 281 -15.41 -35.46 11.09
C PRO A 281 -15.11 -34.37 10.04
N GLU A 282 -15.77 -33.21 10.09
CA GLU A 282 -15.60 -32.13 9.09
C GLU A 282 -14.48 -31.12 9.45
N LEU A 283 -13.89 -31.20 10.64
CA LEU A 283 -12.80 -30.31 11.08
C LEU A 283 -11.43 -30.99 11.12
N ASN A 284 -11.35 -32.25 10.67
CA ASN A 284 -10.14 -33.06 10.76
C ASN A 284 -9.44 -33.18 9.39
N GLU A 285 -9.23 -32.07 8.70
CA GLU A 285 -8.23 -32.02 7.64
C GLU A 285 -6.85 -32.05 8.30
N GLN A 286 -6.34 -33.26 8.58
CA GLN A 286 -4.94 -33.42 8.97
C GLN A 286 -4.09 -32.85 7.84
N GLU A 287 -3.39 -31.74 8.09
CA GLU A 287 -2.44 -31.20 7.15
C GLU A 287 -1.35 -32.26 6.90
N HIS A 288 -1.39 -32.88 5.72
CA HIS A 288 -0.38 -33.83 5.31
C HIS A 288 0.89 -33.09 4.95
N TRP A 289 2.02 -33.48 5.53
CA TRP A 289 3.33 -32.92 5.22
C TRP A 289 4.21 -33.98 4.56
N TYR A 290 4.83 -33.61 3.45
CA TYR A 290 5.74 -34.44 2.67
C TYR A 290 7.13 -33.83 2.69
N LYS A 291 8.12 -34.65 2.97
CA LYS A 291 9.53 -34.31 2.87
C LYS A 291 10.04 -34.79 1.52
N ASN A 292 10.31 -33.82 0.66
CA ASN A 292 10.84 -34.02 -0.67
C ASN A 292 12.35 -33.74 -0.68
N SER A 293 13.12 -34.56 -1.40
CA SER A 293 14.55 -34.29 -1.59
C SER A 293 15.04 -34.58 -3.00
N ILE A 294 16.03 -33.79 -3.42
CA ILE A 294 16.71 -33.91 -4.70
C ILE A 294 18.17 -33.49 -4.54
N LYS A 295 19.07 -34.15 -5.27
CA LYS A 295 20.48 -33.81 -5.30
C LYS A 295 20.90 -33.34 -6.69
N THR A 296 21.76 -32.32 -6.70
CA THR A 296 22.47 -31.81 -7.87
C THR A 296 23.97 -31.87 -7.56
N GLY A 297 24.79 -32.32 -8.52
CA GLY A 297 26.22 -32.54 -8.28
C GLY A 297 26.49 -33.62 -7.22
N ASN A 298 27.40 -33.33 -6.28
CA ASN A 298 27.74 -34.21 -5.15
C ASN A 298 26.79 -34.03 -3.94
N GLY A 299 25.95 -32.99 -3.94
CA GLY A 299 25.10 -32.59 -2.83
C GLY A 299 25.86 -32.06 -1.60
N THR A 300 27.04 -31.45 -1.77
CA THR A 300 27.89 -31.00 -0.64
C THR A 300 27.20 -29.92 0.21
N TYR A 301 26.52 -28.98 -0.44
CA TYR A 301 25.85 -27.86 0.24
C TYR A 301 24.36 -28.13 0.40
N LYS A 302 23.81 -27.78 1.56
CA LYS A 302 22.40 -28.05 1.89
C LYS A 302 21.55 -26.80 1.66
N LEU A 303 20.48 -26.96 0.90
CA LEU A 303 19.38 -26.01 0.83
C LEU A 303 18.17 -26.68 1.48
N ASN A 304 17.77 -26.18 2.63
CA ASN A 304 16.70 -26.78 3.43
C ASN A 304 15.51 -25.82 3.48
N ILE A 305 14.32 -26.31 3.18
CA ILE A 305 13.07 -25.55 3.22
C ILE A 305 12.14 -26.25 4.20
N GLU A 306 11.82 -25.59 5.30
CA GLU A 306 10.89 -26.08 6.30
C GLU A 306 9.55 -25.34 6.21
N LYS A 307 8.46 -26.12 6.20
CA LYS A 307 7.07 -25.61 6.19
C LYS A 307 6.79 -24.65 5.04
N ALA A 308 6.77 -25.19 3.81
CA ALA A 308 6.29 -24.46 2.64
C ALA A 308 4.90 -24.95 2.21
N TYR A 309 3.91 -24.07 2.02
CA TYR A 309 2.57 -24.46 1.55
C TYR A 309 2.50 -24.71 0.03
N ASN A 310 3.47 -24.18 -0.70
CA ASN A 310 3.61 -24.46 -2.12
C ASN A 310 5.08 -24.35 -2.47
N LEU A 311 5.57 -25.31 -3.24
CA LEU A 311 6.94 -25.32 -3.69
C LEU A 311 6.95 -25.53 -5.19
N ASN A 312 7.57 -24.61 -5.91
CA ASN A 312 7.90 -24.76 -7.31
C ASN A 312 9.42 -24.89 -7.44
N MET A 313 9.87 -25.85 -8.23
CA MET A 313 11.28 -26.12 -8.44
C MET A 313 11.55 -26.20 -9.93
N SER A 314 12.57 -25.46 -10.37
CA SER A 314 13.07 -25.53 -11.74
C SER A 314 14.59 -25.57 -11.74
N VAL A 315 15.12 -26.37 -12.65
CA VAL A 315 16.56 -26.40 -12.96
C VAL A 315 16.77 -25.52 -14.19
N ILE A 316 17.56 -24.46 -14.03
CA ILE A 316 17.89 -23.52 -15.10
C ILE A 316 19.27 -23.85 -15.69
N GLU A 317 19.36 -23.81 -17.02
CA GLU A 317 20.65 -23.75 -17.73
C GLU A 317 21.11 -22.29 -17.66
N LYS A 318 22.29 -22.06 -17.06
CA LYS A 318 22.88 -20.73 -16.93
C LYS A 318 24.16 -20.68 -17.74
#